data_AF-A0A349UJ01-F1
#
_entry.id   AF-A0A349UJ01-F1
#
_cell.length_a   1.000
_cell.length_b   1.000
_cell.length_c   1.000
_cell.angle_alpha   90.00
_cell.angle_beta   90.00
_cell.angle_gamma   90.00
#
_symmetry.space_group_name_H-M   'P 1'
#
loop_
_entity.id
_entity.type
_entity.pdbx_description
1 polymer ?
#
loop_
_entity_poly.entity_id
_entity_poly.type
_entity_poly.pdbx_seq_one_letter_code
_entity_poly.pdbx_strand_id
1 'polypeptide(L)' 'EQVIAELHGKVEAFAGERAATPQAELPPAGAEAIAVLVQLGEKRADAAALVERVLAVAPELDSPETILQHAYRLKAGGKT' A
#
# COMPACT_ATOMS: atom_id res chain seq x y z
N GLU A 1 28.00 18.71 4.24
CA GLU A 1 27.51 17.34 4.46
C GLU A 1 26.11 17.23 3.88
N GLN A 2 25.91 16.42 2.85
CA GLN A 2 24.61 16.15 2.24
C GLN A 2 24.52 14.63 2.11
N VAL A 3 23.67 14.01 2.93
CA VAL A 3 23.41 12.57 2.86
C VAL A 3 22.45 12.36 1.68
N ILE A 4 23.01 12.06 0.51
CA ILE A 4 22.26 11.53 -0.63
C ILE A 4 22.16 10.03 -0.40
N ALA A 5 20.97 9.54 -0.04
CA ALA A 5 20.70 8.11 0.02
C ALA A 5 20.54 7.60 -1.42
N GLU A 6 21.60 7.02 -1.97
CA GLU A 6 21.58 6.29 -3.22
C GLU A 6 20.69 5.05 -3.06
N LEU A 7 19.57 5.01 -3.80
CA LEU A 7 18.66 3.87 -3.84
C LEU A 7 19.28 2.75 -4.69
N HIS A 8 20.29 2.09 -4.14
CA HIS A 8 20.97 0.98 -4.80
C HIS A 8 20.25 -0.34 -4.54
N GLY A 9 19.66 -0.88 -5.60
CA GLY A 9 19.63 -2.31 -5.85
C GLY A 9 18.55 -3.11 -5.13
N LYS A 10 17.53 -3.52 -5.89
CA LYS A 10 17.18 -4.94 -6.14
C LYS A 10 15.81 -5.01 -6.80
N VAL A 11 15.82 -5.05 -8.12
CA VAL A 11 14.71 -5.54 -8.93
C VAL A 11 14.69 -7.07 -8.74
N GLU A 12 14.21 -7.54 -7.59
CA GLU A 12 14.10 -8.97 -7.33
C GLU A 12 12.85 -9.51 -8.03
N ALA A 13 13.10 -10.12 -9.19
CA ALA A 13 12.17 -10.93 -9.95
C ALA A 13 11.69 -12.12 -9.11
N PHE A 14 10.55 -11.94 -8.44
CA PHE A 14 9.67 -13.03 -8.02
C PHE A 14 8.23 -12.63 -8.29
N ALA A 15 7.88 -12.63 -9.58
CA ALA A 15 6.50 -12.73 -10.02
C ALA A 15 5.99 -14.12 -9.65
N GLY A 16 5.52 -14.28 -8.41
CA GLY A 16 4.54 -15.31 -8.09
C GLY A 16 3.26 -14.92 -8.82
N GLU A 17 2.86 -15.75 -9.77
CA GLU A 17 1.67 -15.61 -10.59
C GLU A 17 0.40 -15.58 -9.71
N ARG A 18 0.10 -14.41 -9.13
CA ARG A 18 -1.27 -14.04 -8.81
C ARG A 18 -1.82 -13.44 -10.08
N ALA A 19 -2.73 -14.18 -10.71
CA ALA A 19 -3.57 -13.69 -11.79
C ALA A 19 -3.89 -12.22 -11.52
N ALA A 20 -3.40 -11.35 -12.40
CA ALA A 20 -3.76 -9.94 -12.40
C ALA A 20 -5.26 -9.89 -12.72
N THR A 21 -6.08 -9.99 -11.68
CA THR A 21 -7.45 -9.48 -11.74
C THR A 21 -7.34 -8.05 -12.24
N PRO A 22 -8.23 -7.59 -13.13
CA PRO A 22 -8.23 -6.19 -13.56
C PRO A 22 -8.26 -5.36 -12.29
N GLN A 23 -7.13 -4.75 -11.96
CA GLN A 23 -6.98 -4.02 -10.72
C GLN A 23 -7.87 -2.81 -10.93
N ALA A 24 -9.05 -2.83 -10.31
CA ALA A 24 -9.95 -1.70 -10.35
C ALA A 24 -9.10 -0.47 -10.03
N GLU A 25 -9.05 0.49 -10.97
CA GLU A 25 -8.14 1.63 -10.85
C GLU A 25 -8.39 2.29 -9.50
N LEU A 26 -7.40 2.16 -8.62
CA LEU A 26 -7.50 2.71 -7.29
C LEU A 26 -7.68 4.23 -7.39
N PRO A 27 -8.51 4.84 -6.54
CA PRO A 27 -8.60 6.29 -6.49
C PRO A 27 -7.21 6.88 -6.22
N PRO A 28 -6.93 8.13 -6.66
CA PRO A 28 -5.62 8.77 -6.45
C PRO A 28 -5.14 8.70 -4.99
N ALA A 29 -6.07 8.90 -4.05
CA ALA A 29 -5.80 8.79 -2.62
C ALA A 29 -5.31 7.39 -2.18
N GLY A 30 -5.81 6.34 -2.82
CA GLY A 30 -5.35 4.97 -2.60
C GLY A 30 -3.93 4.76 -3.11
N ALA A 31 -3.60 5.29 -4.28
CA ALA A 31 -2.24 5.23 -4.82
C ALA A 31 -1.21 5.97 -3.93
N GLU A 32 -1.59 7.14 -3.41
CA GLU A 32 -0.78 7.90 -2.46
C GLU A 32 -0.59 7.18 -1.13
N ALA A 33 -1.66 6.60 -0.58
CA ALA A 33 -1.57 5.79 0.64
C ALA A 33 -0.60 4.59 0.47
N ILE A 34 -0.62 3.93 -0.70
CA ILE A 34 0.33 2.86 -1.03
C ILE A 34 1.76 3.39 -1.02
N ALA A 35 2.01 4.55 -1.63
CA ALA A 35 3.34 5.15 -1.67
C ALA A 35 3.87 5.44 -0.25
N VAL A 36 3.01 5.99 0.62
CA VAL A 36 3.36 6.24 2.03
C VAL A 36 3.65 4.94 2.78
N LEU A 37 2.82 3.90 2.64
CA LEU A 37 3.06 2.60 3.27
C LEU A 37 4.40 1.99 2.84
N VAL A 38 4.75 2.11 1.56
CA VAL A 38 6.04 1.65 1.03
C VAL A 38 7.20 2.46 1.64
N GLN A 39 7.06 3.78 1.76
CA GLN A 39 8.07 4.62 2.43
C GLN A 39 8.25 4.25 3.92
N LEU A 40 7.19 3.77 4.57
CA LEU A 40 7.21 3.27 5.95
C LEU A 40 7.75 1.84 6.08
N GLY A 41 8.15 1.21 4.97
CA GLY A 41 8.82 -0.09 4.94
C GLY A 41 7.93 -1.28 4.56
N GLU A 42 6.67 -1.06 4.20
CA GLU A 42 5.81 -2.13 3.68
C GLU A 42 6.25 -2.55 2.27
N LYS A 43 6.08 -3.83 1.95
CA LYS A 43 6.23 -4.28 0.56
C LYS A 43 5.10 -3.70 -0.28
N ARG A 44 5.40 -3.25 -1.50
CA ARG A 44 4.40 -2.65 -2.41
C ARG A 44 3.15 -3.52 -2.60
N ALA A 45 3.32 -4.83 -2.74
CA ALA A 45 2.21 -5.77 -2.89
C ALA A 45 1.34 -5.86 -1.61
N ASP A 46 1.96 -5.86 -0.43
CA ASP A 46 1.24 -5.92 0.85
C ASP A 46 0.53 -4.59 1.13
N ALA A 47 1.17 -3.45 0.82
CA ALA A 47 0.57 -2.13 0.89
C ALA A 47 -0.65 -2.00 -0.03
N ALA A 48 -0.54 -2.45 -1.29
CA ALA A 48 -1.65 -2.45 -2.24
C ALA A 48 -2.81 -3.32 -1.74
N ALA A 49 -2.55 -4.56 -1.33
CA ALA A 49 -3.58 -5.46 -0.80
C ALA A 49 -4.26 -4.90 0.46
N LEU A 50 -3.52 -4.20 1.31
CA LEU A 50 -4.07 -3.56 2.51
C LEU A 50 -4.99 -2.39 2.16
N VAL A 51 -4.59 -1.54 1.21
CA VAL A 51 -5.40 -0.40 0.74
C VAL A 51 -6.63 -0.88 -0.02
N GLU A 52 -6.51 -1.90 -0.87
CA GLU A 52 -7.66 -2.52 -1.56
C GLU A 52 -8.69 -3.04 -0.56
N ARG A 53 -8.25 -3.72 0.51
CA ARG A 53 -9.16 -4.18 1.58
C ARG A 53 -9.85 -3.02 2.29
N VAL A 54 -9.15 -1.92 2.55
CA VAL A 54 -9.73 -0.73 3.17
C VAL A 54 -10.82 -0.14 2.27
N LEU A 55 -10.52 0.06 0.99
CA LEU A 55 -11.46 0.63 0.02
C LEU A 55 -12.61 -0.32 -0.34
N ALA A 56 -12.42 -1.63 -0.20
CA ALA A 56 -13.53 -2.59 -0.35
C ALA A 56 -14.58 -2.46 0.77
N VAL A 57 -14.17 -2.03 1.97
CA VAL A 57 -15.06 -1.86 3.13
C VAL A 57 -15.57 -0.42 3.25
N ALA A 58 -14.75 0.56 2.84
CA ALA A 58 -15.09 1.98 2.86
C ALA A 58 -14.67 2.63 1.52
N PRO A 59 -15.44 2.41 0.43
CA PRO A 59 -15.11 2.92 -0.90
C PRO A 59 -15.22 4.44 -1.02
N GLU A 60 -15.87 5.11 -0.06
CA GLU A 60 -16.03 6.56 0.01
C GLU A 60 -14.78 7.30 0.50
N LEU A 61 -13.74 6.58 0.95
CA LEU A 61 -12.51 7.20 1.45
C LEU A 61 -11.73 7.83 0.30
N ASP A 62 -11.51 9.14 0.40
CA ASP A 62 -10.88 9.99 -0.63
C ASP A 62 -9.61 10.70 -0.14
N SER A 63 -9.16 10.42 1.08
CA SER A 63 -7.96 11.00 1.68
C SER A 63 -6.93 9.90 2.02
N PRO A 64 -5.66 10.07 1.61
CA PRO A 64 -4.58 9.14 1.96
C PRO A 64 -4.45 8.93 3.47
N GLU A 65 -4.59 10.01 4.25
CA GLU A 65 -4.47 9.98 5.72
C GLU A 65 -5.55 9.09 6.34
N THR A 66 -6.78 9.20 5.85
CA THR A 66 -7.92 8.42 6.36
C THR A 66 -7.79 6.95 5.96
N ILE A 67 -7.35 6.68 4.73
CA ILE A 67 -7.05 5.32 4.27
C ILE A 67 -5.96 4.68 5.14
N LEU A 68 -4.89 5.42 5.44
CA LEU A 68 -3.80 4.94 6.32
C LEU A 68 -4.29 4.64 7.74
N GLN A 69 -5.12 5.50 8.33
CA GLN A 69 -5.71 5.24 9.65
C GLN A 69 -6.52 3.95 9.67
N HIS A 70 -7.35 3.73 8.65
CA HIS A 70 -8.12 2.50 8.49
C HIS A 70 -7.20 1.27 8.28
N ALA A 71 -6.16 1.41 7.46
CA ALA A 71 -5.17 0.37 7.22
C ALA A 71 -4.46 -0.07 8.51
N TYR A 72 -4.01 0.88 9.34
CA TYR A 72 -3.37 0.58 10.64
C TYR A 72 -4.33 -0.05 11.64
N ARG A 73 -5.59 0.42 11.70
CA ARG A 73 -6.62 -0.19 12.54
C ARG A 73 -6.90 -1.63 12.13
N LEU A 74 -6.97 -1.89 10.82
CA LEU A 74 -7.19 -3.24 10.28
C LEU A 74 -6.01 -4.17 10.57
N LYS A 75 -4.78 -3.65 10.50
CA LYS A 75 -3.55 -4.39 10.83
C LYS A 75 -3.44 -4.67 12.34
N ALA A 76 -3.80 -3.73 13.19
CA ALA A 76 -3.77 -3.87 14.65
C ALA A 76 -4.91 -4.76 15.19
N GLY A 77 -6.10 -4.67 14.61
CA GLY A 77 -7.28 -5.43 15.01
C GLY A 77 -7.29 -6.90 14.56
N GLY A 78 -6.42 -7.30 13.64
CA GLY A 78 -6.24 -8.70 13.22
C GLY A 78 -5.30 -9.52 14.12
N LYS A 79 -4.81 -8.93 15.22
CA LYS A 79 -3.88 -9.56 16.17
C LYS A 79 -4.61 -9.93 17.47
N THR A 80 -5.57 -10.84 17.38
CA THR A 80 -6.18 -11.55 18.52
C THR A 80 -6.46 -12.99 18.14
#